data_AF-A0A9D6FZ33-F1
#
_entry.id   AF-A0A9D6FZ33-F1
#
_cell.length_a   1.000
_cell.length_b   1.000
_cell.length_c   1.000
_cell.angle_alpha   90.00
_cell.angle_beta   90.00
_cell.angle_gamma   90.00
#
_symmetry.space_group_name_H-M   'P 1'
#
loop_
_entity.id
_entity.type
_entity.pdbx_description
1 polymer ?
#
loop_
_entity_poly.entity_id
_entity_poly.type
_entity_poly.pdbx_seq_one_letter_code
_entity_poly.pdbx_strand_id
1 'polypeptide(L)'
;MPIVKVPEGRVIELPLEPHRFYEGMEDVGIGPRFGGHIRKGDWYLELGGPRFNYTSFLFAEFVEDYDQLTDGKFTLVGPELNEVPEESSFPFAYYIRVGGPALTIEYFPMVERSMTMGLGWIEGVMVIGARSQVWVRVAKKVVHKMTLKKIAQAARGMIKSLVLTADRIEQKMIIATPEMGGVNVIAPLMEQAKKDWEAYDATRATTVTDEEVDTFYGCTICRLIAPTHVCICAPERAPYCGFLEYTAMKVFAEVDPAGFIFPVEKEEMKDAVRGWYSGVDKAVYEKSSGRTRKVYLNSCIQYPTTN
;
A
#
# COMPACT_ATOMS: atom_id res chain seq x y z
N MET A 1 -14.58 -5.57 -21.21
CA MET A 1 -13.16 -5.18 -21.29
C MET A 1 -12.85 -4.73 -22.72
N PRO A 2 -12.44 -3.47 -22.98
CA PRO A 2 -11.75 -3.17 -24.23
C PRO A 2 -10.42 -3.93 -24.20
N ILE A 3 -10.27 -4.88 -25.12
CA ILE A 3 -9.17 -5.84 -25.12
C ILE A 3 -7.92 -5.14 -25.64
N VAL A 4 -7.19 -4.46 -24.76
CA VAL A 4 -5.76 -4.28 -24.98
C VAL A 4 -5.18 -5.69 -24.95
N LYS A 5 -4.68 -6.18 -26.10
CA LYS A 5 -4.04 -7.49 -26.19
C LYS A 5 -2.70 -7.44 -25.45
N VAL A 6 -2.74 -7.59 -24.14
CA VAL A 6 -1.57 -7.84 -23.31
C VAL A 6 -1.13 -9.29 -23.59
N PRO A 7 0.17 -9.55 -23.87
CA PRO A 7 0.67 -10.92 -24.04
C PRO A 7 0.34 -11.80 -22.82
N GLU A 8 0.25 -13.12 -23.01
CA GLU A 8 -0.12 -14.07 -21.94
C GLU A 8 0.84 -14.02 -20.73
N GLY A 9 2.12 -13.75 -20.98
CA GLY A 9 3.15 -13.68 -19.93
C GLY A 9 3.61 -15.05 -19.43
N ARG A 10 4.55 -15.05 -18.49
CA ARG A 10 5.07 -16.24 -17.82
C ARG A 10 4.26 -16.49 -16.54
N VAL A 11 3.70 -17.67 -16.40
CA VAL A 11 3.05 -18.10 -15.16
C VAL A 11 4.09 -18.72 -14.22
N ILE A 12 4.09 -18.25 -12.98
CA ILE A 12 5.03 -18.61 -11.93
C ILE A 12 4.21 -18.96 -10.69
N GLU A 13 4.51 -20.10 -10.07
CA GLU A 13 3.87 -20.51 -8.82
C GLU A 13 4.62 -19.92 -7.62
N LEU A 14 3.85 -19.34 -6.70
CA LEU A 14 4.32 -18.85 -5.42
C LEU A 14 3.96 -19.84 -4.30
N PRO A 15 4.76 -19.90 -3.23
CA PRO A 15 4.46 -20.76 -2.10
C PRO A 15 3.09 -20.45 -1.47
N LEU A 16 2.29 -21.50 -1.25
CA LEU A 16 0.95 -21.39 -0.68
C LEU A 16 0.96 -21.37 0.85
N GLU A 17 1.86 -22.18 1.43
CA GLU A 17 1.95 -22.38 2.88
C GLU A 17 2.70 -21.25 3.59
N PRO A 18 2.18 -20.71 4.71
CA PRO A 18 2.80 -19.57 5.40
C PRO A 18 4.28 -19.74 5.75
N HIS A 19 4.68 -20.92 6.21
CA HIS A 19 6.08 -21.21 6.57
C HIS A 19 7.03 -21.21 5.37
N ARG A 20 6.51 -21.25 4.14
CA ARG A 20 7.28 -21.22 2.88
C ARG A 20 7.30 -19.86 2.21
N PHE A 21 6.63 -18.84 2.77
CA PHE A 21 6.60 -17.50 2.15
C PHE A 21 7.98 -16.87 2.00
N TYR A 22 8.97 -17.31 2.77
CA TYR A 22 10.36 -16.83 2.69
C TYR A 22 11.29 -17.73 1.86
N GLU A 23 10.79 -18.84 1.31
CA GLU A 23 11.61 -19.79 0.56
C GLU A 23 12.25 -19.13 -0.66
N GLY A 24 13.58 -19.24 -0.76
CA GLY A 24 14.38 -18.63 -1.82
C GLY A 24 14.68 -17.15 -1.62
N MET A 25 14.29 -16.54 -0.49
CA MET A 25 14.60 -15.14 -0.15
C MET A 25 15.57 -15.00 1.03
N GLU A 26 16.26 -16.08 1.41
CA GLU A 26 17.15 -16.13 2.58
C GLU A 26 18.36 -15.19 2.44
N ASP A 27 18.74 -14.86 1.21
CA ASP A 27 19.83 -13.97 0.84
C ASP A 27 19.41 -12.49 0.74
N VAL A 28 18.10 -12.19 0.81
CA VAL A 28 17.54 -10.85 0.70
C VAL A 28 16.96 -10.43 2.05
N GLY A 29 17.33 -9.24 2.50
CA GLY A 29 16.70 -8.67 3.68
C GLY A 29 15.21 -8.39 3.50
N ILE A 30 14.36 -8.87 4.41
CA ILE A 30 12.93 -8.55 4.43
C ILE A 30 12.55 -8.01 5.81
N GLY A 31 11.82 -6.90 5.83
CA GLY A 31 11.25 -6.30 7.03
C GLY A 31 11.40 -4.78 7.08
N PRO A 32 10.76 -4.13 8.08
CA PRO A 32 10.65 -2.67 8.13
C PRO A 32 11.98 -1.93 8.06
N ARG A 33 13.06 -2.49 8.63
CA ARG A 33 14.40 -1.88 8.62
C ARG A 33 14.97 -1.61 7.23
N PHE A 34 14.45 -2.28 6.21
CA PHE A 34 14.93 -2.18 4.83
C PHE A 34 14.17 -1.16 3.99
N GLY A 35 13.06 -0.60 4.52
CA GLY A 35 12.35 0.47 3.86
C GLY A 35 13.23 1.71 3.71
N GLY A 36 13.20 2.32 2.52
CA GLY A 36 14.03 3.48 2.23
C GLY A 36 13.90 4.00 0.81
N HIS A 37 14.72 5.01 0.49
CA HIS A 37 14.78 5.65 -0.82
C HIS A 37 16.04 5.20 -1.57
N ILE A 38 15.89 4.93 -2.87
CA ILE A 38 17.00 4.63 -3.78
C ILE A 38 17.27 5.87 -4.64
N ARG A 39 18.49 6.39 -4.63
CA ARG A 39 18.87 7.61 -5.36
C ARG A 39 19.07 7.33 -6.84
N LYS A 40 19.10 8.41 -7.64
CA LYS A 40 19.50 8.33 -9.05
C LYS A 40 20.94 7.81 -9.14
N GLY A 41 21.21 6.85 -10.02
CA GLY A 41 22.52 6.20 -10.18
C GLY A 41 22.70 4.92 -9.35
N ASP A 42 21.88 4.70 -8.31
CA ASP A 42 21.93 3.49 -7.49
C ASP A 42 20.88 2.43 -7.90
N TRP A 43 19.96 2.80 -8.80
CA TRP A 43 18.89 1.94 -9.28
C TRP A 43 19.32 1.14 -10.52
N TYR A 44 18.87 -0.11 -10.59
CA TYR A 44 19.04 -1.00 -11.73
C TYR A 44 17.79 -0.98 -12.63
N LEU A 45 16.61 -1.08 -12.01
CA LEU A 45 15.32 -0.99 -12.68
C LEU A 45 14.48 0.11 -12.01
N GLU A 46 13.81 0.93 -12.82
CA GLU A 46 12.85 1.94 -12.38
C GLU A 46 11.50 1.68 -13.04
N LEU A 47 10.44 1.54 -12.24
CA LEU A 47 9.09 1.31 -12.74
C LEU A 47 8.17 2.46 -12.34
N GLY A 48 7.45 3.00 -13.32
CA GLY A 48 6.52 4.11 -13.12
C GLY A 48 7.19 5.44 -12.80
N GLY A 49 6.59 6.20 -11.88
CA GLY A 49 7.09 7.53 -11.51
C GLY A 49 6.97 8.59 -12.62
N PRO A 50 7.70 9.72 -12.47
CA PRO A 50 7.51 10.90 -13.30
C PRO A 50 7.92 10.71 -14.77
N ARG A 51 8.83 9.77 -15.07
CA ARG A 51 9.29 9.51 -16.45
C ARG A 51 8.16 9.03 -17.37
N PHE A 52 7.13 8.42 -16.79
CA PHE A 52 5.96 7.92 -17.51
C PHE A 52 4.68 8.64 -17.10
N ASN A 53 4.79 9.94 -16.75
CA ASN A 53 3.67 10.80 -16.38
C ASN A 53 2.77 10.18 -15.30
N TYR A 54 3.33 9.38 -14.37
CA TYR A 54 2.55 8.65 -13.37
C TYR A 54 1.38 7.85 -13.99
N THR A 55 1.65 7.16 -15.10
CA THR A 55 0.67 6.28 -15.78
C THR A 55 0.79 4.82 -15.31
N SER A 56 1.53 4.56 -14.22
CA SER A 56 1.71 3.22 -13.66
C SER A 56 0.94 3.06 -12.36
N PHE A 57 0.52 1.85 -12.04
CA PHE A 57 -0.31 1.64 -10.86
C PHE A 57 -0.09 0.29 -10.17
N LEU A 58 -0.38 0.29 -8.87
CA LEU A 58 -0.68 -0.91 -8.09
C LEU A 58 -2.19 -0.95 -7.85
N PHE A 59 -2.83 -2.09 -8.08
CA PHE A 59 -4.28 -2.22 -7.91
C PHE A 59 -4.63 -3.55 -7.26
N ALA A 60 -5.57 -3.52 -6.31
CA ALA A 60 -6.21 -4.70 -5.77
C ALA A 60 -7.62 -4.84 -6.36
N GLU A 61 -8.03 -6.04 -6.74
CA GLU A 61 -9.40 -6.39 -7.18
C GLU A 61 -9.96 -7.39 -6.18
N PHE A 62 -11.18 -7.14 -5.70
CA PHE A 62 -11.88 -8.06 -4.81
C PHE A 62 -12.77 -8.96 -5.64
N VAL A 63 -12.62 -10.27 -5.43
CA VAL A 63 -13.33 -11.28 -6.20
C VAL A 63 -14.25 -12.04 -5.26
N GLU A 64 -15.56 -11.82 -5.41
CA GLU A 64 -16.60 -12.44 -4.57
C GLU A 64 -16.63 -13.97 -4.77
N ASP A 65 -16.71 -14.42 -6.02
CA ASP A 65 -16.55 -15.82 -6.39
C ASP A 65 -15.06 -16.14 -6.48
N TYR A 66 -14.41 -16.25 -5.33
CA TYR A 66 -12.97 -16.46 -5.24
C TYR A 66 -12.54 -17.88 -5.62
N ASP A 67 -13.47 -18.80 -5.84
CA ASP A 67 -13.16 -20.13 -6.34
C ASP A 67 -12.57 -20.11 -7.75
N GLN A 68 -12.87 -19.06 -8.52
CA GLN A 68 -12.26 -18.84 -9.84
C GLN A 68 -10.78 -18.43 -9.77
N LEU A 69 -10.29 -18.02 -8.59
CA LEU A 69 -8.90 -17.63 -8.42
C LEU A 69 -8.00 -18.85 -8.25
N THR A 70 -6.86 -18.82 -8.94
CA THR A 70 -5.77 -19.78 -8.71
C THR A 70 -4.82 -19.21 -7.66
N ASP A 71 -4.93 -19.64 -6.41
CA ASP A 71 -4.08 -19.13 -5.33
C ASP A 71 -2.59 -19.40 -5.63
N GLY A 72 -1.75 -18.42 -5.32
CA GLY A 72 -0.30 -18.48 -5.55
C GLY A 72 0.12 -18.29 -7.00
N LYS A 73 -0.81 -18.12 -7.94
CA LYS A 73 -0.49 -17.84 -9.34
C LYS A 73 0.04 -16.41 -9.49
N PHE A 74 1.25 -16.29 -10.04
CA PHE A 74 1.84 -15.02 -10.45
C PHE A 74 2.11 -15.02 -11.96
N THR A 75 1.54 -14.06 -12.67
CA THR A 75 1.76 -13.88 -14.11
C THR A 75 2.67 -12.66 -14.34
N LEU A 76 3.86 -12.88 -14.89
CA LEU A 76 4.77 -11.81 -15.31
C LEU A 76 4.68 -11.60 -16.83
N VAL A 77 4.18 -10.44 -17.25
CA VAL A 77 4.17 -10.01 -18.64
C VAL A 77 5.27 -8.97 -18.87
N GLY A 78 6.14 -9.22 -19.84
CA GLY A 78 7.35 -8.44 -20.06
C GLY A 78 8.57 -9.10 -19.42
N PRO A 79 9.71 -8.37 -19.34
CA PRO A 79 10.99 -8.93 -18.94
C PRO A 79 11.11 -9.15 -17.41
N GLU A 80 11.99 -10.06 -17.03
CA GLU A 80 12.48 -10.28 -15.66
C GLU A 80 13.68 -9.34 -15.39
N LEU A 81 14.10 -9.19 -14.13
CA LEU A 81 15.19 -8.30 -13.75
C LEU A 81 16.51 -8.58 -14.51
N ASN A 82 16.83 -9.84 -14.77
CA ASN A 82 18.04 -10.23 -15.48
C ASN A 82 17.95 -10.13 -17.02
N GLU A 83 16.79 -9.75 -17.55
CA GLU A 83 16.52 -9.65 -19.00
C GLU A 83 16.56 -8.21 -19.51
N VAL A 84 16.79 -7.25 -18.62
CA VAL A 84 16.88 -5.83 -18.95
C VAL A 84 18.27 -5.29 -18.65
N PRO A 85 18.80 -4.35 -19.44
CA PRO A 85 20.03 -3.65 -19.11
C PRO A 85 19.94 -2.93 -17.76
N GLU A 86 21.09 -2.72 -17.13
CA GLU A 86 21.20 -1.80 -15.99
C GLU A 86 20.67 -0.41 -16.37
N GLU A 87 20.03 0.26 -15.40
CA GLU A 87 19.37 1.55 -15.59
C GLU A 87 18.22 1.53 -16.62
N SER A 88 17.48 0.42 -16.69
CA SER A 88 16.25 0.33 -17.48
C SER A 88 15.03 0.89 -16.78
N SER A 89 14.18 1.60 -17.53
CA SER A 89 12.99 2.23 -16.96
C SER A 89 11.76 1.99 -17.82
N PHE A 90 10.65 1.57 -17.21
CA PHE A 90 9.42 1.21 -17.92
C PHE A 90 8.16 1.64 -17.17
N PRO A 91 7.07 1.97 -17.88
CA PRO A 91 5.75 2.00 -17.27
C PRO A 91 5.34 0.57 -16.89
N PHE A 92 4.60 0.43 -15.79
CA PHE A 92 4.16 -0.87 -15.31
C PHE A 92 2.74 -0.84 -14.73
N ALA A 93 2.15 -2.02 -14.64
CA ALA A 93 0.95 -2.27 -13.87
C ALA A 93 1.19 -3.49 -12.98
N TYR A 94 0.72 -3.45 -11.74
CA TYR A 94 0.74 -4.61 -10.87
C TYR A 94 -0.63 -4.79 -10.22
N TYR A 95 -1.27 -5.88 -10.59
CA TYR A 95 -2.59 -6.30 -10.20
C TYR A 95 -2.53 -7.43 -9.19
N ILE A 96 -3.34 -7.32 -8.15
CA ILE A 96 -3.60 -8.40 -7.22
C ILE A 96 -5.11 -8.65 -7.17
N ARG A 97 -5.54 -9.84 -7.54
CA ARG A 97 -6.92 -10.30 -7.37
C ARG A 97 -6.96 -11.13 -6.11
N VAL A 98 -7.84 -10.76 -5.18
CA VAL A 98 -7.93 -11.40 -3.87
C VAL A 98 -9.38 -11.72 -3.52
N GLY A 99 -9.58 -12.84 -2.83
CA GLY A 99 -10.88 -13.20 -2.31
C GLY A 99 -10.77 -14.17 -1.15
N GLY A 100 -11.82 -14.27 -0.34
CA GLY A 100 -11.88 -15.21 0.78
C GLY A 100 -13.10 -15.01 1.67
N PRO A 101 -13.30 -15.90 2.65
CA PRO A 101 -14.49 -15.92 3.48
C PRO A 101 -14.50 -14.69 4.40
N ALA A 102 -15.49 -13.81 4.22
CA ALA A 102 -15.65 -12.52 4.91
C ALA A 102 -14.69 -11.39 4.46
N LEU A 103 -14.09 -11.49 3.27
CA LEU A 103 -13.40 -10.36 2.68
C LEU A 103 -14.43 -9.38 2.08
N THR A 104 -14.75 -8.32 2.82
CA THR A 104 -15.67 -7.25 2.36
C THR A 104 -14.89 -6.07 1.79
N ILE A 105 -15.54 -5.21 1.00
CA ILE A 105 -14.93 -4.03 0.37
C ILE A 105 -14.19 -3.10 1.37
N GLU A 106 -14.56 -3.12 2.65
CA GLU A 106 -13.90 -2.32 3.70
C GLU A 106 -12.45 -2.75 3.96
N TYR A 107 -12.08 -4.00 3.63
CA TYR A 107 -10.70 -4.51 3.72
C TYR A 107 -9.81 -4.04 2.57
N PHE A 108 -10.36 -3.37 1.55
CA PHE A 108 -9.61 -2.92 0.37
C PHE A 108 -8.34 -2.13 0.71
N PRO A 109 -8.36 -1.15 1.63
CA PRO A 109 -7.16 -0.44 2.03
C PRO A 109 -6.22 -1.37 2.81
N MET A 110 -6.74 -2.33 3.55
CA MET A 110 -5.86 -3.29 4.22
C MET A 110 -5.06 -4.11 3.20
N VAL A 111 -5.69 -4.56 2.13
CA VAL A 111 -5.03 -5.30 1.04
C VAL A 111 -4.02 -4.42 0.30
N GLU A 112 -4.43 -3.24 -0.19
CA GLU A 112 -3.54 -2.35 -0.93
C GLU A 112 -2.33 -1.91 -0.09
N ARG A 113 -2.52 -1.72 1.22
CA ARG A 113 -1.43 -1.37 2.14
C ARG A 113 -0.48 -2.52 2.33
N SER A 114 -1.02 -3.70 2.57
CA SER A 114 -0.24 -4.92 2.82
C SER A 114 0.61 -5.27 1.61
N MET A 115 0.06 -5.12 0.40
CA MET A 115 0.81 -5.19 -0.86
C MET A 115 1.98 -4.20 -0.83
N THR A 116 1.70 -2.91 -0.67
CA THR A 116 2.73 -1.85 -0.72
C THR A 116 3.82 -2.05 0.33
N MET A 117 3.46 -2.50 1.54
CA MET A 117 4.42 -2.86 2.59
C MET A 117 5.28 -4.07 2.18
N GLY A 118 4.68 -5.09 1.56
CA GLY A 118 5.41 -6.26 1.04
C GLY A 118 6.45 -5.92 -0.01
N LEU A 119 6.20 -4.92 -0.86
CA LEU A 119 7.21 -4.45 -1.80
C LEU A 119 8.24 -3.55 -1.11
N GLY A 120 7.78 -2.59 -0.30
CA GLY A 120 8.61 -1.53 0.28
C GLY A 120 9.50 -1.97 1.44
N TRP A 121 9.32 -3.17 1.98
CA TRP A 121 10.13 -3.74 3.07
C TRP A 121 11.17 -4.75 2.59
N ILE A 122 11.38 -4.84 1.28
CA ILE A 122 12.44 -5.66 0.70
C ILE A 122 13.72 -4.83 0.60
N GLU A 123 14.85 -5.41 1.02
CA GLU A 123 16.16 -4.83 0.86
C GLU A 123 16.42 -4.42 -0.58
N GLY A 124 16.71 -3.13 -0.79
CA GLY A 124 17.05 -2.61 -2.11
C GLY A 124 15.83 -2.48 -3.03
N VAL A 125 14.61 -2.49 -2.49
CA VAL A 125 13.40 -2.08 -3.21
C VAL A 125 12.84 -0.81 -2.57
N MET A 126 12.53 0.18 -3.40
CA MET A 126 11.86 1.42 -2.99
C MET A 126 10.47 1.42 -3.61
N VAL A 127 9.45 1.78 -2.82
CA VAL A 127 8.11 2.07 -3.31
C VAL A 127 7.65 3.40 -2.71
N ILE A 128 7.31 4.36 -3.57
CA ILE A 128 6.79 5.67 -3.19
C ILE A 128 5.52 5.93 -3.99
N GLY A 129 4.65 6.78 -3.45
CA GLY A 129 3.35 7.08 -4.06
C GLY A 129 2.31 6.03 -3.72
N ALA A 130 1.09 6.26 -4.17
CA ALA A 130 -0.05 5.39 -3.97
C ALA A 130 -0.81 5.23 -5.29
N ARG A 131 -1.52 4.11 -5.46
CA ARG A 131 -2.43 3.89 -6.59
C ARG A 131 -1.74 4.19 -7.93
N SER A 132 -2.22 5.20 -8.69
CA SER A 132 -1.70 5.63 -10.00
C SER A 132 -0.39 6.41 -9.97
N GLN A 133 0.10 6.80 -8.80
CA GLN A 133 1.33 7.58 -8.66
C GLN A 133 2.50 6.74 -8.16
N VAL A 134 2.36 5.41 -8.20
CA VAL A 134 3.41 4.51 -7.71
C VAL A 134 4.70 4.69 -8.50
N TRP A 135 5.80 4.67 -7.75
CA TRP A 135 7.15 4.70 -8.25
C TRP A 135 7.99 3.65 -7.53
N VAL A 136 8.43 2.65 -8.29
CA VAL A 136 9.22 1.54 -7.77
C VAL A 136 10.65 1.63 -8.31
N ARG A 137 11.64 1.39 -7.46
CA ARG A 137 13.03 1.18 -7.88
C ARG A 137 13.58 -0.10 -7.27
N VAL A 138 14.42 -0.80 -8.03
CA VAL A 138 15.24 -1.92 -7.54
C VAL A 138 16.69 -1.51 -7.61
N ALA A 139 17.46 -1.68 -6.54
CA ALA A 139 18.83 -1.22 -6.42
C ALA A 139 19.84 -2.17 -7.10
N LYS A 140 20.89 -1.60 -7.70
CA LYS A 140 22.00 -2.36 -8.30
C LYS A 140 22.62 -3.36 -7.34
N LYS A 141 22.78 -2.97 -6.08
CA LYS A 141 23.41 -3.80 -5.03
C LYS A 141 22.67 -5.11 -4.72
N VAL A 142 21.38 -5.24 -5.07
CA VAL A 142 20.60 -6.46 -4.81
C VAL A 142 20.20 -7.22 -6.07
N VAL A 143 20.45 -6.68 -7.27
CA VAL A 143 19.91 -7.25 -8.51
C VAL A 143 20.36 -8.70 -8.75
N HIS A 144 21.61 -9.04 -8.39
CA HIS A 144 22.17 -10.39 -8.55
C HIS A 144 21.48 -11.46 -7.70
N LYS A 145 20.71 -11.04 -6.69
CA LYS A 145 19.97 -11.90 -5.76
C LYS A 145 18.46 -11.64 -5.76
N MET A 146 17.95 -10.81 -6.68
CA MET A 146 16.56 -10.39 -6.73
C MET A 146 15.87 -10.90 -8.00
N THR A 147 14.58 -11.21 -7.88
CA THR A 147 13.69 -11.45 -9.03
C THR A 147 12.33 -10.78 -8.79
N LEU A 148 11.57 -10.51 -9.84
CA LEU A 148 10.19 -10.03 -9.73
C LEU A 148 9.30 -11.07 -9.06
N LYS A 149 9.63 -12.37 -9.18
CA LYS A 149 9.01 -13.44 -8.37
C LYS A 149 9.18 -13.17 -6.88
N LYS A 150 10.39 -12.87 -6.39
CA LYS A 150 10.64 -12.59 -4.96
C LYS A 150 9.82 -11.38 -4.50
N ILE A 151 9.73 -10.33 -5.32
CA ILE A 151 8.89 -9.14 -5.03
C ILE A 151 7.41 -9.53 -4.92
N ALA A 152 6.90 -10.34 -5.86
CA ALA A 152 5.51 -10.79 -5.83
C ALA A 152 5.21 -11.76 -4.67
N GLN A 153 6.18 -12.59 -4.30
CA GLN A 153 6.10 -13.48 -3.15
C GLN A 153 6.00 -12.69 -1.84
N ALA A 154 6.80 -11.65 -1.66
CA ALA A 154 6.75 -10.78 -0.49
C ALA A 154 5.43 -10.00 -0.40
N ALA A 155 4.90 -9.51 -1.53
CA ALA A 155 3.58 -8.88 -1.59
C ALA A 155 2.46 -9.83 -1.11
N ARG A 156 2.41 -11.06 -1.65
CA ARG A 156 1.44 -12.08 -1.22
C ARG A 156 1.60 -12.44 0.25
N GLY A 157 2.84 -12.67 0.69
CA GLY A 157 3.14 -13.03 2.08
C GLY A 157 2.66 -11.97 3.06
N MET A 158 2.86 -10.69 2.75
CA MET A 158 2.35 -9.60 3.58
C MET A 158 0.83 -9.52 3.59
N ILE A 159 0.15 -9.69 2.45
CA ILE A 159 -1.32 -9.71 2.41
C ILE A 159 -1.87 -10.87 3.25
N LYS A 160 -1.37 -12.09 3.08
CA LYS A 160 -1.81 -13.26 3.87
C LYS A 160 -1.50 -13.13 5.36
N SER A 161 -0.49 -12.34 5.73
CA SER A 161 -0.12 -12.13 7.14
C SER A 161 -0.98 -11.08 7.84
N LEU A 162 -1.44 -10.05 7.11
CA LEU A 162 -2.19 -8.94 7.68
C LEU A 162 -3.70 -9.07 7.44
N VAL A 163 -4.12 -9.65 6.32
CA VAL A 163 -5.52 -9.82 5.93
C VAL A 163 -5.88 -11.29 6.07
N LEU A 164 -6.23 -11.72 7.28
CA LEU A 164 -6.49 -13.13 7.59
C LEU A 164 -7.68 -13.72 6.81
N THR A 165 -8.61 -12.88 6.37
CA THR A 165 -9.76 -13.24 5.53
C THR A 165 -9.41 -13.40 4.04
N ALA A 166 -8.20 -12.99 3.62
CA ALA A 166 -7.72 -13.23 2.27
C ALA A 166 -7.35 -14.71 2.10
N ASP A 167 -8.16 -15.46 1.37
CA ASP A 167 -7.94 -16.89 1.13
C ASP A 167 -7.07 -17.11 -0.11
N ARG A 168 -7.58 -16.69 -1.28
CA ARG A 168 -6.92 -16.90 -2.58
C ARG A 168 -6.41 -15.59 -3.16
N ILE A 169 -5.17 -15.62 -3.64
CA ILE A 169 -4.50 -14.46 -4.22
C ILE A 169 -3.88 -14.84 -5.57
N GLU A 170 -4.35 -14.20 -6.64
CA GLU A 170 -3.75 -14.25 -7.98
C GLU A 170 -3.10 -12.89 -8.29
N GLN A 171 -1.91 -12.91 -8.87
CA GLN A 171 -1.10 -11.72 -9.11
C GLN A 171 -0.71 -11.60 -10.58
N LYS A 172 -0.71 -10.38 -11.11
CA LYS A 172 -0.23 -10.11 -12.47
C LYS A 172 0.57 -8.82 -12.52
N MET A 173 1.83 -8.91 -12.93
CA MET A 173 2.70 -7.77 -13.16
C MET A 173 2.95 -7.61 -14.66
N ILE A 174 2.80 -6.40 -15.17
CA ILE A 174 3.03 -6.04 -16.56
C ILE A 174 4.12 -4.98 -16.59
N ILE A 175 5.29 -5.31 -17.14
CA ILE A 175 6.37 -4.35 -17.43
C ILE A 175 6.32 -4.07 -18.93
N ALA A 176 5.82 -2.89 -19.31
CA ALA A 176 5.59 -2.58 -20.72
C ALA A 176 6.83 -1.93 -21.33
N THR A 177 7.63 -2.73 -22.03
CA THR A 177 8.78 -2.22 -22.78
C THR A 177 8.33 -1.41 -24.01
N PRO A 178 9.21 -0.59 -24.62
CA PRO A 178 8.91 0.10 -25.86
C PRO A 178 8.40 -0.84 -26.97
N GLU A 179 8.99 -2.02 -27.10
CA GLU A 179 8.61 -3.02 -28.11
C GLU A 179 7.20 -3.58 -27.88
N MET A 180 6.76 -3.62 -26.62
CA MET A 180 5.40 -4.01 -26.26
C MET A 180 4.37 -2.88 -26.46
N GLY A 181 4.82 -1.65 -26.74
CA GLY A 181 3.98 -0.46 -26.87
C GLY A 181 4.02 0.47 -25.66
N GLY A 182 4.81 0.16 -24.64
CA GLY A 182 5.09 1.02 -23.50
C GLY A 182 3.84 1.57 -22.81
N VAL A 183 3.75 2.89 -22.69
CA VAL A 183 2.64 3.58 -22.02
C VAL A 183 1.29 3.26 -22.67
N ASN A 184 1.24 2.98 -23.97
CA ASN A 184 -0.03 2.69 -24.67
C ASN A 184 -0.67 1.37 -24.23
N VAL A 185 0.11 0.44 -23.65
CA VAL A 185 -0.42 -0.79 -23.05
C VAL A 185 -1.02 -0.51 -21.68
N ILE A 186 -0.38 0.37 -20.90
CA ILE A 186 -0.75 0.63 -19.50
C ILE A 186 -1.85 1.68 -19.38
N ALA A 187 -1.91 2.68 -20.27
CA ALA A 187 -2.87 3.78 -20.14
C ALA A 187 -4.35 3.34 -20.13
N PRO A 188 -4.81 2.41 -20.99
CA PRO A 188 -6.21 1.96 -20.94
C PRO A 188 -6.53 1.13 -19.69
N LEU A 189 -5.54 0.37 -19.22
CA LEU A 189 -5.62 -0.40 -17.97
C LEU A 189 -5.73 0.54 -16.76
N MET A 190 -4.97 1.63 -16.79
CA MET A 190 -5.00 2.67 -15.78
C MET A 190 -6.37 3.36 -15.74
N GLU A 191 -6.96 3.66 -16.90
CA GLU A 191 -8.29 4.28 -16.98
C GLU A 191 -9.37 3.40 -16.35
N GLN A 192 -9.27 2.08 -16.49
CA GLN A 192 -10.18 1.17 -15.81
C GLN A 192 -9.97 1.19 -14.29
N ALA A 193 -8.71 1.07 -13.83
CA ALA A 193 -8.41 1.10 -12.40
C ALA A 193 -8.84 2.42 -11.73
N LYS A 194 -8.79 3.55 -12.44
CA LYS A 194 -9.35 4.82 -11.95
C LYS A 194 -10.84 4.73 -11.68
N LYS A 195 -11.62 4.15 -12.59
CA LYS A 195 -13.08 3.98 -12.40
C LYS A 195 -13.39 3.09 -11.20
N ASP A 196 -12.60 2.05 -11.01
CA ASP A 196 -12.78 1.13 -9.88
C ASP A 196 -12.44 1.83 -8.55
N TRP A 197 -11.39 2.65 -8.51
CA TRP A 197 -11.11 3.50 -7.35
C TRP A 197 -12.16 4.58 -7.13
N GLU A 198 -12.67 5.23 -8.18
CA GLU A 198 -13.74 6.22 -8.05
C GLU A 198 -15.02 5.58 -7.50
N ALA A 199 -15.38 4.39 -7.98
CA ALA A 199 -16.49 3.63 -7.44
C ALA A 199 -16.26 3.26 -5.97
N TYR A 200 -15.05 2.81 -5.63
CA TYR A 200 -14.68 2.49 -4.26
C TYR A 200 -14.73 3.73 -3.35
N ASP A 201 -14.07 4.83 -3.73
CA ASP A 201 -14.03 6.07 -2.97
C ASP A 201 -15.44 6.67 -2.83
N ALA A 202 -16.33 6.49 -3.82
CA ALA A 202 -17.73 6.88 -3.73
C ALA A 202 -18.53 6.09 -2.67
N THR A 203 -18.21 4.81 -2.42
CA THR A 203 -18.80 4.06 -1.30
C THR A 203 -18.33 4.57 0.07
N ARG A 204 -17.27 5.39 0.08
CA ARG A 204 -16.58 5.86 1.28
C ARG A 204 -16.62 7.36 1.48
N ALA A 205 -17.24 8.13 0.58
CA ALA A 205 -17.58 9.51 0.83
C ALA A 205 -18.40 9.55 2.12
N THR A 206 -17.73 9.86 3.23
CA THR A 206 -18.27 9.69 4.58
C THR A 206 -19.44 10.63 4.74
N THR A 207 -20.63 10.06 4.94
CA THR A 207 -21.80 10.84 5.42
C THR A 207 -21.70 11.13 6.92
N VAL A 208 -20.67 10.60 7.57
CA VAL A 208 -20.42 10.71 9.01
C VAL A 208 -19.46 11.87 9.26
N THR A 209 -19.83 12.74 10.18
CA THR A 209 -19.08 13.93 10.61
C THR A 209 -18.24 13.63 11.84
N ASP A 210 -17.29 14.52 12.16
CA ASP A 210 -16.49 14.40 13.38
C ASP A 210 -17.36 14.50 14.65
N GLU A 211 -18.55 15.11 14.57
CA GLU A 211 -19.51 15.26 15.67
C GLU A 211 -20.30 13.98 15.96
N GLU A 212 -20.58 13.17 14.93
CA GLU A 212 -21.40 11.94 15.02
C GLU A 212 -20.62 10.73 15.56
N VAL A 213 -19.31 10.86 15.78
CA VAL A 213 -18.45 9.78 16.31
C VAL A 213 -17.87 10.14 17.67
N ASP A 214 -17.75 9.13 18.53
CA ASP A 214 -17.11 9.25 19.85
C ASP A 214 -15.61 8.89 19.83
N THR A 215 -15.22 8.12 18.82
CA THR A 215 -13.87 7.56 18.68
C THR A 215 -13.23 8.04 17.37
N PHE A 216 -12.02 8.56 17.46
CA PHE A 216 -11.10 8.75 16.33
C PHE A 216 -10.11 7.59 16.26
N TYR A 217 -9.28 7.55 15.23
CA TYR A 217 -8.23 6.53 15.11
C TYR A 217 -6.85 7.17 14.97
N GLY A 218 -5.88 6.59 15.67
CA GLY A 218 -4.47 6.97 15.57
C GLY A 218 -3.67 5.96 14.75
N CYS A 219 -2.59 6.42 14.11
CA CYS A 219 -1.67 5.55 13.37
C CYS A 219 -0.21 5.90 13.68
N THR A 220 0.61 4.86 13.90
CA THR A 220 2.03 4.96 14.23
C THR A 220 2.97 4.26 13.25
N ILE A 221 2.47 3.78 12.10
CA ILE A 221 3.27 3.07 11.09
C ILE A 221 4.49 3.91 10.65
N CYS A 222 4.29 5.22 10.44
CA CYS A 222 5.35 6.12 9.98
C CYS A 222 6.44 6.39 11.02
N ARG A 223 6.32 5.91 12.27
CA ARG A 223 7.39 6.01 13.27
C ARG A 223 8.67 5.30 12.87
N LEU A 224 8.58 4.38 11.90
CA LEU A 224 9.73 3.77 11.26
C LEU A 224 10.70 4.80 10.64
N ILE A 225 10.18 5.91 10.13
CA ILE A 225 10.97 6.97 9.48
C ILE A 225 10.90 8.32 10.21
N ALA A 226 9.85 8.54 11.01
CA ALA A 226 9.62 9.74 11.82
C ALA A 226 9.28 9.33 13.26
N PRO A 227 10.28 9.06 14.13
CA PRO A 227 10.10 8.30 15.39
C PRO A 227 9.06 8.83 16.38
N THR A 228 8.77 10.14 16.33
CA THR A 228 7.80 10.81 17.21
C THR A 228 6.48 11.16 16.50
N HIS A 229 6.32 10.81 15.24
CA HIS A 229 5.12 11.09 14.46
C HIS A 229 3.95 10.23 14.93
N VAL A 230 2.80 10.86 15.10
CA VAL A 230 1.51 10.19 15.35
C VAL A 230 0.48 10.84 14.45
N CYS A 231 -0.17 10.04 13.60
CA CYS A 231 -1.28 10.50 12.79
C CYS A 231 -2.59 10.31 13.57
N ILE A 232 -3.52 11.27 13.46
CA ILE A 232 -4.88 11.17 13.99
C ILE A 232 -5.83 11.35 12.81
N CYS A 233 -6.74 10.39 12.64
CA CYS A 233 -7.74 10.36 11.60
C CYS A 233 -9.13 10.46 12.24
N ALA A 234 -9.89 11.41 11.72
CA ALA A 234 -11.30 11.63 12.03
C ALA A 234 -12.10 11.50 10.72
N PRO A 235 -13.43 11.30 10.77
CA PRO A 235 -14.25 11.17 9.55
C PRO A 235 -14.01 12.28 8.52
N GLU A 236 -13.93 13.54 8.94
CA GLU A 236 -13.76 14.70 8.04
C GLU A 236 -12.28 15.03 7.79
N ARG A 237 -11.37 14.21 8.32
CA ARG A 237 -9.93 14.43 8.25
C ARG A 237 -9.18 13.18 7.80
N ALA A 238 -8.92 13.13 6.49
CA ALA A 238 -8.03 12.14 5.91
C ALA A 238 -6.56 12.32 6.39
N PRO A 239 -5.81 11.22 6.57
CA PRO A 239 -4.39 11.29 6.90
C PRO A 239 -3.56 11.75 5.69
N TYR A 240 -2.37 12.31 5.95
CA TYR A 240 -1.44 12.78 4.90
C TYR A 240 -1.00 11.70 3.90
N CYS A 241 -1.05 10.42 4.28
CA CYS A 241 -0.71 9.34 3.35
C CYS A 241 -1.77 9.11 2.27
N GLY A 242 -2.98 9.69 2.41
CA GLY A 242 -4.08 9.55 1.46
C GLY A 242 -4.63 8.12 1.35
N PHE A 243 -4.33 7.26 2.32
CA PHE A 243 -4.55 5.82 2.22
C PHE A 243 -5.42 5.26 3.36
N LEU A 244 -5.11 5.60 4.61
CA LEU A 244 -5.78 5.06 5.79
C LEU A 244 -6.90 5.98 6.27
N GLU A 245 -8.00 6.08 5.52
CA GLU A 245 -9.13 6.92 5.96
C GLU A 245 -9.88 6.28 7.15
N TYR A 246 -10.82 7.02 7.73
CA TYR A 246 -11.47 6.69 9.00
C TYR A 246 -12.03 5.26 9.06
N THR A 247 -12.85 4.86 8.08
CA THR A 247 -13.44 3.50 8.07
C THR A 247 -12.40 2.40 7.90
N ALA A 248 -11.31 2.66 7.18
CA ALA A 248 -10.22 1.71 7.06
C ALA A 248 -9.51 1.56 8.40
N MET A 249 -9.18 2.68 9.07
CA MET A 249 -8.51 2.63 10.37
C MET A 249 -9.34 1.88 11.41
N LYS A 250 -10.68 2.01 11.37
CA LYS A 250 -11.59 1.20 12.18
C LYS A 250 -11.39 -0.30 11.94
N VAL A 251 -11.48 -0.75 10.69
CA VAL A 251 -11.28 -2.17 10.34
C VAL A 251 -9.91 -2.67 10.80
N PHE A 252 -8.85 -1.90 10.56
CA PHE A 252 -7.51 -2.26 11.02
C PHE A 252 -7.42 -2.42 12.55
N ALA A 253 -8.03 -1.51 13.31
CA ALA A 253 -8.03 -1.58 14.77
C ALA A 253 -8.86 -2.77 15.31
N GLU A 254 -9.91 -3.18 14.59
CA GLU A 254 -10.70 -4.37 14.92
C GLU A 254 -9.95 -5.67 14.58
N VAL A 255 -9.25 -5.71 13.45
CA VAL A 255 -8.51 -6.90 12.99
C VAL A 255 -7.22 -7.11 13.78
N ASP A 256 -6.47 -6.04 14.08
CA ASP A 256 -5.22 -6.09 14.84
C ASP A 256 -5.21 -5.02 15.96
N PRO A 257 -5.87 -5.28 17.11
CA PRO A 257 -5.94 -4.33 18.22
C PRO A 257 -4.59 -3.97 18.85
N ALA A 258 -3.57 -4.82 18.66
CA ALA A 258 -2.21 -4.61 19.16
C ALA A 258 -1.28 -3.97 18.11
N GLY A 259 -1.81 -3.68 16.92
CA GLY A 259 -1.06 -3.16 15.79
C GLY A 259 -0.70 -1.68 15.90
N PHE A 260 -0.32 -1.11 14.76
CA PHE A 260 0.09 0.30 14.67
C PHE A 260 -1.09 1.28 14.67
N ILE A 261 -2.30 0.79 14.41
CA ILE A 261 -3.54 1.57 14.37
C ILE A 261 -4.30 1.28 15.66
N PHE A 262 -4.82 2.33 16.30
CA PHE A 262 -5.45 2.22 17.62
C PHE A 262 -6.61 3.22 17.75
N PRO A 263 -7.65 2.88 18.53
CA PRO A 263 -8.74 3.81 18.82
C PRO A 263 -8.25 4.95 19.72
N VAL A 264 -8.85 6.13 19.54
CA VAL A 264 -8.59 7.35 20.29
C VAL A 264 -9.94 7.94 20.71
N GLU A 265 -10.28 7.76 21.98
CA GLU A 265 -11.47 8.39 22.56
C GLU A 265 -11.31 9.92 22.52
N LYS A 266 -12.34 10.65 22.08
CA LYS A 266 -12.30 12.12 22.01
C LYS A 266 -12.16 12.76 23.39
N GLU A 267 -12.80 12.18 24.40
CA GLU A 267 -12.96 12.76 25.74
C GLU A 267 -13.54 14.21 25.66
N GLU A 268 -12.98 15.20 26.37
CA GLU A 268 -13.48 16.57 26.41
C GLU A 268 -13.11 17.35 25.14
N MET A 269 -14.11 17.92 24.46
CA MET A 269 -13.92 18.92 23.40
C MET A 269 -13.65 20.30 24.01
N LYS A 270 -12.40 20.75 23.95
CA LYS A 270 -11.96 22.03 24.52
C LYS A 270 -12.17 23.22 23.58
N ASP A 271 -12.14 22.98 22.28
CA ASP A 271 -12.35 24.00 21.25
C ASP A 271 -12.81 23.34 19.95
N ALA A 272 -14.07 23.55 19.57
CA ALA A 272 -14.67 22.98 18.36
C ALA A 272 -14.04 23.55 17.08
N VAL A 273 -13.76 24.86 17.04
CA VAL A 273 -13.21 25.54 15.85
C VAL A 273 -11.81 24.99 15.53
N ARG A 274 -11.00 24.77 16.57
CA ARG A 274 -9.65 24.24 16.41
C ARG A 274 -9.60 22.72 16.35
N GLY A 275 -10.70 22.02 16.62
CA GLY A 275 -10.73 20.57 16.79
C GLY A 275 -9.80 20.11 17.91
N TRP A 276 -9.90 20.74 19.08
CA TRP A 276 -9.06 20.43 20.24
C TRP A 276 -9.79 19.50 21.21
N TYR A 277 -9.23 18.31 21.41
CA TYR A 277 -9.80 17.25 22.24
C TYR A 277 -8.78 16.78 23.28
N SER A 278 -9.20 16.57 24.54
CA SER A 278 -8.28 16.12 25.60
C SER A 278 -7.76 14.70 25.36
N GLY A 279 -8.61 13.81 24.85
CA GLY A 279 -8.23 12.42 24.60
C GLY A 279 -7.23 12.29 23.45
N VAL A 280 -7.34 13.18 22.45
CA VAL A 280 -6.35 13.28 21.37
C VAL A 280 -4.99 13.73 21.93
N ASP A 281 -4.94 14.79 22.75
CA ASP A 281 -3.70 15.26 23.40
C ASP A 281 -3.01 14.13 24.20
N LYS A 282 -3.79 13.37 24.97
CA LYS A 282 -3.30 12.22 25.74
C LYS A 282 -2.73 11.13 24.84
N ALA A 283 -3.47 10.74 23.80
CA ALA A 283 -3.05 9.71 22.86
C ALA A 283 -1.77 10.11 22.10
N VAL A 284 -1.69 11.35 21.58
CA VAL A 284 -0.49 11.81 20.87
C VAL A 284 0.70 11.91 21.82
N TYR A 285 0.51 12.32 23.08
CA TYR A 285 1.59 12.39 24.05
C TYR A 285 2.18 11.02 24.36
N GLU A 286 1.33 10.04 24.65
CA GLU A 286 1.76 8.66 24.90
C GLU A 286 2.47 8.07 23.67
N LYS A 287 1.85 8.16 22.50
CA LYS A 287 2.32 7.48 21.28
C LYS A 287 3.50 8.18 20.61
N SER A 288 3.73 9.47 20.91
CA SER A 288 4.91 10.23 20.46
C SER A 288 6.12 10.14 21.40
N SER A 289 6.09 9.26 22.40
CA SER A 289 7.14 9.15 23.45
C SER A 289 7.32 10.46 24.24
N GLY A 290 6.20 11.13 24.53
CA GLY A 290 6.17 12.37 25.33
C GLY A 290 6.56 13.64 24.56
N ARG A 291 6.74 13.56 23.24
CA ARG A 291 7.22 14.71 22.44
C ARG A 291 6.10 15.71 22.14
N THR A 292 4.96 15.22 21.65
CA THR A 292 3.83 16.04 21.22
C THR A 292 2.80 16.07 22.34
N ARG A 293 2.62 17.23 22.98
CA ARG A 293 1.71 17.37 24.13
C ARG A 293 0.31 17.81 23.77
N LYS A 294 0.19 18.48 22.62
CA LYS A 294 -1.01 19.20 22.24
C LYS A 294 -1.12 19.29 20.73
N VAL A 295 -2.30 19.00 20.19
CA VAL A 295 -2.59 19.17 18.77
C VAL A 295 -3.97 19.78 18.54
N TYR A 296 -4.07 20.62 17.52
CA TYR A 296 -5.32 21.15 17.00
C TYR A 296 -5.60 20.50 15.65
N LEU A 297 -6.72 19.78 15.55
CA LEU A 297 -7.00 19.04 14.34
C LEU A 297 -7.28 19.99 13.15
N ASN A 298 -7.88 21.14 13.40
CA ASN A 298 -8.30 22.08 12.35
C ASN A 298 -7.36 23.29 12.22
N SER A 299 -6.11 23.18 12.70
CA SER A 299 -5.12 24.27 12.60
C SER A 299 -3.87 23.85 11.85
N CYS A 300 -3.46 24.68 10.88
CA CYS A 300 -2.16 24.59 10.23
C CYS A 300 -1.12 25.57 10.81
N ILE A 301 -1.52 26.45 11.74
CA ILE A 301 -0.67 27.52 12.29
C ILE A 301 -0.30 27.23 13.74
N GLN A 302 -1.28 26.95 14.59
CA GLN A 302 -1.07 26.73 16.02
C GLN A 302 -1.20 25.26 16.35
N TYR A 303 -0.19 24.70 17.01
CA TYR A 303 -0.18 23.29 17.42
C TYR A 303 -0.64 22.31 16.32
N PRO A 304 -0.11 22.42 15.09
CA PRO A 304 -0.50 21.51 14.02
C PRO A 304 -0.09 20.07 14.35
N THR A 305 -0.76 19.11 13.74
CA THR A 305 -0.34 17.70 13.77
C THR A 305 1.04 17.54 13.13
N THR A 306 1.80 16.54 13.58
CA THR A 306 3.06 16.16 12.95
C THR A 306 2.83 15.56 11.55
N ASN A 307 3.81 15.70 10.66
CA ASN A 307 3.85 15.12 9.31
C ASN A 307 4.91 14.03 9.16
#